data_AF-A0A7V3UHQ6-F1
#
_entry.id   AF-A0A7V3UHQ6-F1
#
_cell.length_a   1.000
_cell.length_b   1.000
_cell.length_c   1.000
_cell.angle_alpha   90.00
_cell.angle_beta   90.00
_cell.angle_gamma   90.00
#
_symmetry.space_group_name_H-M   'P 1'
#
loop_
_entity.id
_entity.type
_entity.pdbx_description
1 polymer ?
#
loop_
_entity_poly.entity_id
_entity_poly.type
_entity_poly.pdbx_seq_one_letter_code
_entity_poly.pdbx_strand_id
1 'polypeptide(L)' 'DIRLREETGLPITLAEDPLTSVALGAGKVLNNMDLLSKISVD' A
#
# COMPACT_ATOMS: atom_id res chain seq x y z
N ASP A 1 -8.32 -4.71 -13.56
CA ASP A 1 -8.56 -5.85 -12.64
C ASP A 1 -9.04 -7.10 -13.39
N ILE A 2 -9.99 -7.01 -14.31
CA ILE A 2 -10.56 -8.15 -15.07
C ILE A 2 -9.47 -9.03 -15.71
N ARG A 3 -8.60 -8.48 -16.57
CA ARG A 3 -7.52 -9.24 -17.21
C ARG A 3 -6.56 -9.90 -16.21
N LEU A 4 -6.23 -9.20 -15.12
CA LEU A 4 -5.36 -9.77 -14.08
C LEU A 4 -6.04 -10.96 -13.39
N ARG A 5 -7.34 -10.89 -13.14
CA ARG A 5 -8.11 -12.03 -12.58
C ARG A 5 -8.14 -13.22 -13.54
N GLU A 6 -8.35 -12.98 -14.83
CA GLU A 6 -8.40 -14.04 -15.85
C GLU A 6 -7.06 -14.77 -16.00
N GLU A 7 -5.97 -14.01 -16.07
CA GLU A 7 -4.62 -14.58 -16.28
C GLU A 7 -4.04 -15.23 -15.02
N THR A 8 -4.36 -14.69 -13.83
CA THR A 8 -3.79 -15.21 -12.57
C THR A 8 -4.70 -16.23 -11.87
N GLY A 9 -6.00 -16.24 -12.15
CA GLY A 9 -6.99 -17.02 -11.42
C GLY A 9 -7.19 -16.56 -9.96
N LEU A 10 -6.63 -15.42 -9.56
CA LEU A 10 -6.68 -14.92 -8.19
C LEU A 10 -7.68 -13.76 -8.02
N PRO A 11 -8.26 -13.58 -6.81
CA PRO A 11 -9.04 -12.39 -6.49
C PRO A 11 -8.18 -11.12 -6.59
N ILE A 12 -8.69 -10.11 -7.28
CA ILE A 12 -8.02 -8.80 -7.40
C ILE A 12 -8.90 -7.75 -6.74
N THR A 13 -8.35 -6.99 -5.80
CA THR A 13 -9.06 -5.88 -5.14
C THR A 13 -8.41 -4.56 -5.53
N LEU A 14 -9.22 -3.59 -5.95
CA LEU A 14 -8.76 -2.23 -6.18
C LEU A 14 -8.71 -1.50 -4.83
N ALA A 15 -7.64 -0.71 -4.62
CA ALA A 15 -7.58 0.19 -3.48
C ALA A 15 -8.70 1.23 -3.58
N GLU A 16 -9.22 1.66 -2.43
CA GLU A 16 -10.32 2.64 -2.33
C GLU A 16 -9.95 4.00 -2.94
N ASP A 17 -8.76 4.50 -2.64
CA ASP A 17 -8.14 5.66 -3.31
C ASP A 17 -6.75 5.27 -3.83
N PRO A 18 -6.63 4.76 -5.06
CA PRO A 18 -5.36 4.26 -5.58
C PRO A 18 -4.34 5.39 -5.81
N LEU A 19 -4.80 6.60 -6.14
CA LEU A 19 -3.94 7.70 -6.51
C LEU A 19 -3.21 8.29 -5.30
N THR A 20 -3.87 8.35 -4.14
CA THR A 20 -3.28 8.91 -2.92
C THR A 20 -2.80 7.84 -1.94
N SER A 21 -3.10 6.55 -2.18
CA SER A 21 -2.79 5.41 -1.29
C SER A 21 -1.36 5.44 -0.73
N VAL A 22 -0.37 5.74 -1.56
CA VAL A 22 1.04 5.82 -1.17
C VAL A 22 1.31 7.01 -0.25
N ALA A 23 0.84 8.20 -0.61
CA ALA A 23 1.03 9.41 0.20
C ALA A 23 0.37 9.27 1.58
N LEU A 24 -0.85 8.73 1.62
CA LEU A 24 -1.57 8.46 2.87
C LEU A 24 -0.85 7.40 3.71
N GLY A 25 -0.36 6.33 3.08
CA GLY A 25 0.43 5.29 3.75
C GLY A 25 1.73 5.84 4.35
N ALA A 26 2.48 6.62 3.58
CA ALA A 26 3.71 7.28 4.05
C ALA A 26 3.44 8.20 5.24
N GLY A 27 2.40 9.04 5.16
CA GLY A 27 1.98 9.90 6.27
C GLY A 27 1.61 9.11 7.52
N LYS A 28 0.96 7.95 7.39
CA LYS A 28 0.64 7.07 8.53
C LYS A 28 1.91 6.52 9.20
N VAL A 29 2.92 6.13 8.43
CA VAL A 29 4.20 5.63 8.98
C VAL A 29 4.95 6.74 9.73
N LEU A 30 5.01 7.95 9.18
CA LEU A 30 5.66 9.09 9.84
C LEU A 30 5.04 9.44 11.20
N ASN A 31 3.75 9.15 11.39
CA ASN A 31 3.04 9.34 12.66
C ASN A 31 3.15 8.15 13.63
N ASN A 32 3.84 7.07 13.25
CA ASN A 32 4.01 5.87 14.07
C ASN A 32 5.52 5.61 14.30
N MET A 33 6.02 6.03 15.46
CA MET A 33 7.45 5.94 15.80
C MET A 33 8.00 4.51 15.84
N ASP A 34 7.19 3.54 16.28
CA ASP A 34 7.58 2.13 16.32
C ASP A 34 7.77 1.55 14.93
N LEU A 35 6.95 1.99 13.97
CA LEU A 35 7.05 1.56 12.58
C LEU A 35 8.13 2.32 11.84
N LEU A 36 8.24 3.64 12.07
CA LEU A 36 9.26 4.49 11.48
C LEU A 36 10.67 4.01 11.84
N SER A 37 10.93 3.72 13.12
CA SER A 37 12.23 3.24 13.59
C SER A 37 12.69 1.93 12.93
N LYS A 38 11.75 1.06 12.50
CA LYS A 38 12.09 -0.20 11.82
C LYS A 38 12.61 -0.01 10.39
N ILE A 39 12.30 1.12 9.77
CA ILE A 39 12.62 1.39 8.37
C ILE A 39 13.61 2.56 8.19
N SER A 40 13.86 3.32 9.26
CA SER A 40 14.90 4.35 9.28
C SER A 40 16.25 3.72 8.95
N VAL A 41 16.95 4.30 7.97
CA VAL A 41 18.32 3.93 7.61
C VAL A 41 19.23 4.97 8.24
N ASP A 42 20.17 4.51 9.07
CA ASP A 42 21.22 5.35 9.67
C ASP A 42 22.29 5.76 8.64
#